data_AF-A0A2M7DIX8-F1
#
_entry.id   AF-A0A2M7DIX8-F1
#
_cell.length_a   1.000
_cell.length_b   1.000
_cell.length_c   1.000
_cell.angle_alpha   90.00
_cell.angle_beta   90.00
_cell.angle_gamma   90.00
#
_symmetry.space_group_name_H-M   'P 1'
#
loop_
_entity.id
_entity.type
_entity.pdbx_description
1 polymer ?
#
loop_
_entity_poly.entity_id
_entity_poly.type
_entity_poly.pdbx_seq_one_letter_code
_entity_poly.pdbx_strand_id
1 'polypeptide(L)'
;MNTKLLMIASAIFCGVIGIGMTFLSAEIAEYLGTEINEISSLIFQILGAVYLGFGMLNWMTKNNLIGGIYSRPLVIGNLVHFLVSSFALLKMVGVTENNFRIILVLTVMYSLFTLFFGYLFMVNPSKISK
;
A
#
# COMPACT_ATOMS: atom_id res chain seq x y z
N MET A 1 -2.99 11.29 -16.23
CA MET A 1 -2.68 11.08 -14.80
C MET A 1 -1.18 11.31 -14.59
N ASN A 2 -0.78 12.03 -13.54
CA ASN A 2 0.64 12.16 -13.20
C ASN A 2 1.11 10.87 -12.50
N THR A 3 1.61 9.91 -13.28
CA THR A 3 2.07 8.61 -12.76
C THR A 3 3.20 8.77 -11.76
N LYS A 4 4.11 9.73 -11.96
CA LYS A 4 5.20 10.03 -11.02
C LYS A 4 4.68 10.37 -9.63
N LEU A 5 3.64 11.21 -9.53
CA LEU A 5 3.04 11.55 -8.25
C LEU A 5 2.41 10.32 -7.58
N LEU A 6 1.68 9.49 -8.35
CA LEU A 6 1.10 8.25 -7.84
C LEU A 6 2.18 7.30 -7.29
N MET A 7 3.30 7.17 -7.98
CA MET A 7 4.41 6.33 -7.55
C MET A 7 5.10 6.88 -6.29
N ILE A 8 5.27 8.20 -6.18
CA ILE A 8 5.82 8.83 -4.97
C ILE A 8 4.87 8.63 -3.78
N ALA A 9 3.58 8.89 -3.97
CA ALA A 9 2.57 8.76 -2.92
C ALA A 9 2.47 7.33 -2.41
N SER A 10 2.39 6.34 -3.31
CA SER A 10 2.38 4.92 -2.95
C SER A 10 3.70 4.47 -2.32
N ALA A 11 4.85 4.98 -2.78
CA ALA A 11 6.15 4.70 -2.17
C ALA A 11 6.22 5.17 -0.71
N ILE A 12 5.81 6.41 -0.45
CA ILE A 12 5.79 6.97 0.91
C ILE A 12 4.80 6.20 1.78
N PHE A 13 3.61 5.90 1.26
CA PHE A 13 2.59 5.15 1.99
C PHE A 13 3.08 3.77 2.41
N CYS A 14 3.60 2.98 1.46
CA CYS A 14 4.18 1.67 1.77
C CYS A 14 5.41 1.78 2.67
N GLY A 15 6.25 2.81 2.47
CA GLY A 15 7.43 3.06 3.30
C GLY A 15 7.09 3.33 4.76
N VAL A 16 6.10 4.19 5.03
CA VAL A 16 5.65 4.50 6.40
C VAL A 16 5.07 3.27 7.08
N ILE A 17 4.20 2.52 6.39
CA ILE A 17 3.64 1.27 6.94
C ILE A 17 4.75 0.24 7.18
N GLY A 18 5.68 0.09 6.24
CA GLY A 18 6.81 -0.83 6.35
C GLY A 18 7.71 -0.52 7.54
N ILE A 19 8.10 0.75 7.71
CA ILE A 19 8.88 1.19 8.88
C ILE A 19 8.11 0.91 10.18
N GLY A 20 6.83 1.27 10.22
CA GLY A 20 5.99 1.04 11.40
C GLY A 20 5.90 -0.44 11.77
N MET A 21 5.61 -1.31 10.81
CA MET A 21 5.50 -2.75 11.07
C MET A 21 6.85 -3.42 11.40
N THR A 22 7.96 -2.91 10.89
CA THR A 22 9.30 -3.47 11.17
C THR A 22 9.87 -3.03 12.51
N PHE A 23 9.67 -1.77 12.91
CA PHE A 23 10.32 -1.23 14.11
C PHE A 23 9.37 -0.97 15.27
N LEU A 24 8.06 -0.87 15.02
CA LEU A 24 7.05 -0.47 16.00
C LEU A 24 5.92 -1.51 16.12
N SER A 25 6.19 -2.78 15.83
CA SER A 25 5.17 -3.84 15.81
C SER A 25 4.47 -4.02 17.16
N ALA A 26 5.22 -3.93 18.27
CA ALA A 26 4.69 -4.08 19.62
C ALA A 26 3.84 -2.88 20.03
N GLU A 27 4.32 -1.66 19.76
CA GLU A 27 3.64 -0.41 20.06
C GLU A 27 2.34 -0.27 19.27
N ILE A 28 2.34 -0.68 17.99
CA ILE A 28 1.13 -0.72 17.17
C ILE A 28 0.13 -1.73 17.75
N ALA A 29 0.59 -2.91 18.17
CA ALA A 29 -0.28 -3.93 18.74
C ALA A 29 -0.91 -3.49 20.07
N GLU A 30 -0.10 -2.90 20.96
CA GLU A 30 -0.55 -2.33 22.23
C GLU A 30 -1.60 -1.23 22.00
N TYR A 31 -1.34 -0.31 21.05
CA TYR A 31 -2.28 0.74 20.69
C TYR A 31 -3.61 0.17 20.14
N LEU A 32 -3.56 -0.95 19.41
CA LEU A 32 -4.74 -1.66 18.93
C LEU A 32 -5.42 -2.52 20.00
N GLY A 33 -4.89 -2.55 21.23
CA GLY A 33 -5.42 -3.33 22.35
C GLY A 33 -5.20 -4.84 22.19
N THR A 34 -4.16 -5.24 21.46
CA THR A 34 -3.84 -6.65 21.18
C THR A 34 -2.47 -7.01 21.74
N GLU A 35 -2.41 -8.06 22.54
CA GLU A 35 -1.13 -8.64 22.96
C GLU A 35 -0.57 -9.53 21.84
N ILE A 36 0.70 -9.31 21.49
CA ILE A 36 1.40 -10.10 20.48
C ILE A 36 2.61 -10.78 21.11
N ASN A 37 2.86 -12.02 20.70
CA ASN A 37 4.07 -12.74 21.10
C ASN A 37 5.25 -12.44 20.14
N GLU A 38 6.43 -12.94 20.49
CA GLU A 38 7.64 -12.74 19.70
C GLU A 38 7.52 -13.25 18.26
N ILE A 39 6.79 -14.34 18.03
CA ILE A 39 6.57 -14.93 16.70
C ILE A 39 5.67 -14.00 15.87
N SER A 40 4.59 -13.49 16.43
CA SER A 40 3.71 -12.51 15.78
C SER A 40 4.45 -11.22 15.45
N SER A 41 5.32 -10.76 16.36
CA SER A 41 6.18 -9.60 16.10
C SER A 41 7.12 -9.85 14.92
N LEU A 42 7.79 -11.01 14.87
CA LEU A 42 8.62 -11.40 13.74
C LEU A 42 7.83 -11.43 12.42
N ILE A 43 6.60 -11.97 12.43
CA ILE A 43 5.73 -11.98 11.25
C ILE A 43 5.42 -10.54 10.80
N PHE A 44 5.10 -9.63 11.73
CA PHE A 44 4.90 -8.22 11.38
C PHE A 44 6.15 -7.58 10.78
N GLN A 45 7.34 -7.91 11.28
CA GLN A 45 8.59 -7.39 10.72
C GLN A 45 8.83 -7.86 9.29
N ILE A 46 8.58 -9.15 9.01
CA ILE A 46 8.68 -9.73 7.67
C ILE A 46 7.66 -9.09 6.73
N LEU A 47 6.42 -8.89 7.18
CA LEU A 47 5.40 -8.17 6.41
C LEU A 47 5.81 -6.71 6.16
N GLY A 48 6.38 -6.04 7.16
CA GLY A 48 6.94 -4.70 7.04
C GLY A 48 8.04 -4.63 5.97
N ALA A 49 8.92 -5.64 5.91
CA ALA A 49 9.94 -5.74 4.87
C ALA A 49 9.33 -5.89 3.45
N VAL A 50 8.20 -6.58 3.31
CA VAL A 50 7.45 -6.64 2.03
C VAL A 50 6.94 -5.24 1.65
N TYR A 51 6.35 -4.50 2.60
CA TYR A 51 5.90 -3.13 2.37
C TYR A 51 7.05 -2.19 1.99
N LEU A 52 8.21 -2.29 2.65
CA LEU A 52 9.43 -1.55 2.29
C LEU A 52 9.89 -1.90 0.87
N GLY A 53 9.84 -3.19 0.50
CA GLY A 53 10.15 -3.64 -0.85
C GLY A 53 9.26 -2.99 -1.91
N PHE A 54 7.93 -3.00 -1.71
CA PHE A 54 6.98 -2.30 -2.58
C PHE A 54 7.24 -0.78 -2.60
N GLY A 55 7.48 -0.18 -1.45
CA GLY A 55 7.82 1.24 -1.33
C GLY A 55 9.04 1.61 -2.16
N MET A 56 10.10 0.81 -2.09
CA MET A 56 11.33 1.03 -2.84
C MET A 56 11.15 0.79 -4.34
N LEU A 57 10.41 -0.25 -4.74
CA LEU A 57 10.06 -0.48 -6.15
C LEU A 57 9.32 0.72 -6.73
N ASN A 58 8.34 1.26 -6.00
CA ASN A 58 7.58 2.42 -6.43
C ASN A 58 8.47 3.68 -6.51
N TRP A 59 9.35 3.88 -5.53
CA TRP A 59 10.27 5.01 -5.52
C TRP A 59 11.27 4.97 -6.68
N MET A 60 11.89 3.82 -6.94
CA MET A 60 12.93 3.68 -7.96
C MET A 60 12.35 3.83 -9.38
N THR A 61 11.10 3.42 -9.59
CA THR A 61 10.46 3.41 -10.92
C THR A 61 9.63 4.66 -11.20
N LYS A 62 9.52 5.62 -10.27
CA LYS A 62 8.69 6.83 -10.40
C LYS A 62 8.95 7.69 -11.64
N ASN A 63 10.14 7.60 -12.24
CA ASN A 63 10.50 8.34 -13.45
C ASN A 63 10.37 7.51 -14.74
N ASN A 64 9.97 6.23 -14.65
CA ASN A 64 9.77 5.37 -15.80
C ASN A 64 8.48 5.72 -16.54
N LEU A 65 8.36 5.28 -17.80
CA LEU A 65 7.08 5.26 -18.49
C LEU A 65 6.21 4.15 -17.87
N ILE A 66 5.05 4.50 -17.33
CA ILE A 66 4.17 3.57 -16.62
C ILE A 66 2.83 3.49 -17.33
N GLY A 67 2.42 2.28 -17.71
CA GLY A 67 1.15 2.00 -18.38
C GLY A 67 1.33 1.15 -19.64
N GLY A 68 0.25 0.51 -20.10
CA GLY A 68 0.28 -0.38 -21.27
C GLY A 68 1.23 -1.55 -21.06
N ILE A 69 2.17 -1.77 -21.98
CA ILE A 69 3.22 -2.81 -21.84
C ILE A 69 4.38 -2.40 -20.92
N TYR A 70 4.53 -1.09 -20.63
CA TYR A 70 5.65 -0.57 -19.85
C TYR A 70 5.33 -0.59 -18.36
N SER A 71 6.25 -1.16 -17.57
CA SER A 71 6.08 -1.35 -16.13
C SER A 71 4.76 -2.06 -15.76
N ARG A 72 4.19 -2.85 -16.68
CA ARG A 72 2.91 -3.55 -16.47
C ARG A 72 2.93 -4.49 -15.25
N PRO A 73 3.99 -5.29 -15.02
CA PRO A 73 4.06 -6.13 -13.83
C PRO A 73 4.01 -5.33 -12.53
N LEU A 74 4.64 -4.14 -12.50
CA LEU A 74 4.63 -3.25 -11.35
C LEU A 74 3.22 -2.68 -11.08
N VAL A 75 2.51 -2.28 -12.14
CA VAL A 75 1.12 -1.80 -12.04
C VAL A 75 0.21 -2.92 -11.51
N ILE A 76 0.35 -4.14 -12.04
CA ILE A 76 -0.44 -5.29 -11.58
C ILE A 76 -0.12 -5.62 -10.12
N GLY A 77 1.16 -5.63 -9.73
CA GLY A 77 1.56 -5.91 -8.35
C GLY A 77 0.96 -4.91 -7.36
N ASN A 78 1.07 -3.61 -7.65
CA ASN A 78 0.43 -2.58 -6.83
C ASN A 78 -1.09 -2.71 -6.84
N LEU A 79 -1.72 -2.93 -8.00
CA LEU A 79 -3.17 -3.07 -8.09
C LEU A 79 -3.67 -4.24 -7.23
N VAL A 80 -3.04 -5.41 -7.33
CA VAL A 80 -3.42 -6.57 -6.52
C VAL A 80 -3.23 -6.29 -5.03
N HIS A 81 -2.09 -5.70 -4.66
CA HIS A 81 -1.84 -5.34 -3.26
C HIS A 81 -2.92 -4.39 -2.71
N PHE A 82 -3.17 -3.26 -3.39
CA PHE A 82 -4.12 -2.28 -2.90
C PHE A 82 -5.56 -2.79 -2.97
N LEU A 83 -5.95 -3.54 -4.01
CA LEU A 83 -7.31 -4.08 -4.19
C LEU A 83 -7.64 -5.11 -3.10
N VAL A 84 -6.77 -6.10 -2.90
CA VAL A 84 -7.01 -7.16 -1.91
C VAL A 84 -7.04 -6.57 -0.50
N SER A 85 -6.12 -5.66 -0.17
CA SER A 85 -6.12 -4.96 1.11
C SER A 85 -7.37 -4.08 1.30
N SER A 86 -7.85 -3.40 0.25
CA SER A 86 -9.08 -2.61 0.32
C SER A 86 -10.29 -3.47 0.69
N PHE A 87 -10.44 -4.64 0.06
CA PHE A 87 -11.53 -5.55 0.39
C PHE A 87 -11.40 -6.16 1.78
N ALA A 88 -10.17 -6.45 2.24
CA ALA A 88 -9.95 -6.90 3.61
C ALA A 88 -10.36 -5.84 4.63
N LEU A 89 -9.98 -4.57 4.40
CA LEU A 89 -10.31 -3.44 5.26
C LEU A 89 -11.81 -3.12 5.27
N LEU A 90 -12.46 -3.11 4.10
CA LEU A 90 -13.90 -2.86 3.97
C LEU A 90 -14.74 -3.82 4.83
N LYS A 91 -14.33 -5.09 4.93
CA LYS A 91 -15.01 -6.07 5.80
C LYS A 91 -14.94 -5.70 7.28
N MET A 92 -13.93 -4.97 7.71
CA MET A 92 -13.70 -4.61 9.10
C MET A 92 -14.37 -3.29 9.53
N VAL A 93 -14.73 -2.42 8.58
CA VAL A 93 -15.34 -1.09 8.86
C VAL A 93 -16.63 -1.20 9.67
N GLY A 94 -17.44 -2.24 9.43
CA GLY A 94 -18.70 -2.46 10.15
C GLY A 94 -18.60 -3.33 11.41
N VAL A 95 -17.42 -3.89 11.69
CA VAL A 95 -17.21 -4.85 12.79
C VAL A 95 -16.46 -4.22 13.97
N THR A 96 -15.60 -3.23 13.69
CA THR A 96 -14.67 -2.72 14.69
C THR A 96 -15.12 -1.39 15.27
N GLU A 97 -15.50 -1.37 16.56
CA GLU A 97 -15.92 -0.13 17.24
C GLU A 97 -14.73 0.69 17.76
N ASN A 98 -13.78 0.06 18.47
CA ASN A 98 -12.67 0.76 19.13
C ASN A 98 -11.67 1.42 18.17
N ASN A 99 -11.42 0.82 17.01
CA ASN A 99 -10.43 1.26 16.02
C ASN A 99 -11.05 1.73 14.70
N PHE A 100 -12.36 2.04 14.71
CA PHE A 100 -13.14 2.41 13.53
C PHE A 100 -12.45 3.49 12.68
N ARG A 101 -11.99 4.58 13.32
CA ARG A 101 -11.39 5.72 12.62
C ARG A 101 -10.14 5.34 11.83
N ILE A 102 -9.26 4.52 12.42
CA ILE A 102 -8.02 4.08 11.78
C ILE A 102 -8.34 3.19 10.58
N ILE A 103 -9.24 2.22 10.77
CA ILE A 103 -9.65 1.29 9.72
C ILE A 103 -10.33 2.06 8.59
N LEU A 104 -11.17 3.05 8.88
CA LEU A 104 -11.80 3.90 7.87
C LEU A 104 -10.77 4.69 7.06
N VAL A 105 -9.80 5.34 7.72
CA VAL A 105 -8.74 6.10 7.04
C VAL A 105 -7.93 5.18 6.13
N LEU A 106 -7.49 4.02 6.63
CA LEU A 106 -6.78 3.04 5.82
C LEU A 106 -7.65 2.56 4.64
N THR A 107 -8.93 2.27 4.87
CA THR A 107 -9.87 1.82 3.84
C THR A 107 -9.95 2.84 2.70
N VAL A 108 -10.10 4.13 3.03
CA VAL A 108 -10.16 5.21 2.04
C VAL A 108 -8.85 5.30 1.26
N MET A 109 -7.70 5.29 1.95
CA MET A 109 -6.38 5.36 1.30
C MET A 109 -6.13 4.18 0.35
N TYR A 110 -6.34 2.95 0.82
CA TYR A 110 -6.20 1.74 0.00
C TYR A 110 -7.17 1.73 -1.19
N SER A 111 -8.42 2.16 -0.99
CA SER A 111 -9.41 2.23 -2.07
C SER A 111 -9.03 3.29 -3.12
N LEU A 112 -8.51 4.44 -2.72
CA LEU A 112 -8.03 5.46 -3.65
C LEU A 112 -6.87 4.94 -4.51
N PHE A 113 -5.87 4.28 -3.89
CA PHE A 113 -4.78 3.67 -4.65
C PHE A 113 -5.29 2.57 -5.59
N THR A 114 -6.26 1.76 -5.16
CA THR A 114 -6.92 0.75 -6.00
C THR A 114 -7.53 1.37 -7.25
N LEU A 115 -8.29 2.46 -7.10
CA LEU A 115 -8.90 3.15 -8.24
C LEU A 115 -7.84 3.73 -9.19
N PHE A 116 -6.77 4.34 -8.65
CA PHE A 116 -5.71 4.90 -9.48
C PHE A 116 -4.89 3.84 -10.23
N PHE A 117 -4.50 2.75 -9.57
CA PHE A 117 -3.78 1.65 -10.23
C PHE A 117 -4.71 0.87 -11.17
N GLY A 118 -6.01 0.77 -10.87
CA GLY A 118 -7.01 0.17 -11.75
C GLY A 118 -7.20 0.98 -13.03
N TYR A 119 -7.28 2.30 -12.90
CA TYR A 119 -7.30 3.21 -14.05
C TYR A 119 -6.01 3.08 -14.88
N LEU A 120 -4.85 3.08 -14.23
CA LEU A 120 -3.54 2.94 -14.89
C LEU A 120 -3.38 1.59 -15.61
N PHE A 121 -3.99 0.53 -15.08
CA PHE A 121 -4.00 -0.78 -15.71
C PHE A 121 -4.79 -0.79 -17.03
N MET A 122 -5.89 -0.02 -17.10
CA MET A 122 -6.76 0.06 -18.28
C MET A 122 -6.24 1.01 -19.36
N VAL A 123 -5.41 2.00 -18.99
CA VAL A 123 -5.00 3.09 -19.89
C VAL A 123 -3.63 2.83 -20.51
N ASN A 124 -3.53 3.06 -21.82
CA ASN A 124 -2.25 3.05 -22.53
C ASN A 124 -1.44 4.32 -22.22
N PRO A 125 -0.11 4.23 -22.14
CA PRO A 125 0.73 5.37 -21.76
C PRO A 125 0.65 6.42 -22.87
N SER A 126 0.24 7.63 -22.52
CA SER A 126 0.44 8.80 -23.38
C SER A 126 1.91 9.17 -23.32
N LYS A 127 2.54 9.42 -24.48
CA LYS A 127 3.95 9.84 -24.53
C LYS A 127 4.13 11.06 -23.64
N ILE A 128 5.06 10.99 -22.70
CA ILE A 128 5.57 12.17 -22.00
C ILE A 128 6.21 13.03 -23.10
N SER A 129 5.64 14.21 -23.40
CA SER A 129 6.34 15.15 -24.28
C SER A 129 7.61 15.58 -23.55
N LYS A 130 8.75 15.46 -24.23
CA LYS A 130 10.06 15.85 -23.71
C LYS A 130 10.08 17.31 -23.27
#